data_AF-A0A978TZH4-F1
#
_entry.id   AF-A0A978TZH4-F1
#
_cell.length_a   1.000
_cell.length_b   1.000
_cell.length_c   1.000
_cell.angle_alpha   90.00
_cell.angle_beta   90.00
_cell.angle_gamma   90.00
#
_symmetry.space_group_name_H-M   'P 1'
#
loop_
_entity.id
_entity.type
_entity.pdbx_description
1 polymer ?
#
loop_
_entity_poly.entity_id
_entity_poly.type
_entity_poly.pdbx_seq_one_letter_code
_entity_poly.pdbx_strand_id
1 'polypeptide(L)'
;MLHTDQFQPTHYLVSRTRKTPVQLVMSEQGCKLLTAQEFEQGKEPAFELRSRQGVFCQGVLVVGYSLEPMGVVKADEAVASTVQ
;
A
#
# COMPACT_ATOMS: atom_id res chain seq x y z
N MET A 1 11.15 8.57 -17.81
CA MET A 1 11.55 8.02 -16.50
C MET A 1 10.84 8.87 -15.45
N LEU A 2 9.80 8.34 -14.79
CA LEU A 2 9.11 9.08 -13.74
C LEU A 2 10.02 9.09 -12.51
N HIS A 3 10.77 10.18 -12.32
CA HIS A 3 11.33 10.51 -11.02
C HIS A 3 10.15 10.88 -10.14
N THR A 4 9.58 9.90 -9.43
CA THR A 4 8.56 10.19 -8.43
C THR A 4 9.27 10.67 -7.17
N ASP A 5 9.76 11.91 -7.21
CA ASP A 5 10.44 12.64 -6.11
C ASP A 5 9.51 12.97 -4.93
N GLN A 6 8.34 12.34 -4.87
CA GLN A 6 7.29 12.69 -3.94
C GLN A 6 6.61 11.43 -3.42
N PHE A 7 6.46 11.37 -2.10
CA PHE A 7 5.62 10.37 -1.44
C PHE A 7 4.15 10.53 -1.88
N GLN A 8 3.61 9.50 -2.52
CA GLN A 8 2.22 9.46 -2.99
C GLN A 8 1.51 8.25 -2.37
N PRO A 9 0.89 8.41 -1.19
CA PRO A 9 0.24 7.31 -0.51
C PRO A 9 -1.00 6.87 -1.29
N THR A 10 -1.14 5.57 -1.53
CA THR A 10 -2.27 4.98 -2.25
C THR A 10 -3.15 4.14 -1.35
N HIS A 11 -2.66 3.76 -0.17
CA HIS A 11 -3.35 2.86 0.75
C HIS A 11 -3.13 3.30 2.20
N TYR A 12 -4.02 2.87 3.08
CA TYR A 12 -3.81 2.85 4.52
C TYR A 12 -3.36 1.47 4.95
N LEU A 13 -2.25 1.39 5.68
CA LEU A 13 -1.95 0.27 6.55
C LEU A 13 -2.74 0.45 7.84
N VAL A 14 -3.76 -0.39 8.02
CA VAL A 14 -4.73 -0.31 9.11
C VAL A 14 -4.41 -1.35 10.16
N SER A 15 -4.26 -0.91 11.40
CA SER A 15 -4.23 -1.74 12.60
C SER A 15 -5.47 -1.45 13.45
N ARG A 16 -5.60 -2.13 14.60
CA ARG A 16 -6.71 -1.91 15.55
C ARG A 16 -6.82 -0.45 16.04
N THR A 17 -5.70 0.27 16.13
CA THR A 17 -5.64 1.59 16.78
C THR A 17 -5.19 2.71 15.85
N ARG A 18 -4.73 2.39 14.64
CA ARG A 18 -4.13 3.38 13.73
C ARG A 18 -4.40 3.05 12.27
N LYS A 19 -4.62 4.09 11.46
CA LYS A 19 -4.50 4.03 10.00
C LYS A 19 -3.27 4.83 9.60
N THR A 20 -2.34 4.20 8.89
CA THR A 20 -1.08 4.84 8.47
C THR A 20 -1.06 4.92 6.94
N PRO A 21 -0.98 6.12 6.34
CA PRO A 21 -0.83 6.24 4.89
C PRO A 21 0.46 5.57 4.43
N VAL A 22 0.36 4.74 3.39
CA VAL A 22 1.48 4.03 2.77
C VAL A 22 1.39 4.10 1.26
N GLN A 23 2.57 4.18 0.63
CA GLN A 23 2.75 4.00 -0.80
C GLN A 23 3.15 2.54 -1.06
N LEU A 24 2.52 1.92 -2.06
CA LEU A 24 2.92 0.59 -2.50
C LEU A 24 4.12 0.69 -3.45
N VAL A 25 5.18 -0.06 -3.13
CA VAL A 25 6.37 -0.19 -3.96
C VAL A 25 6.51 -1.66 -4.35
N MET A 26 6.54 -1.95 -5.66
CA MET A 26 6.67 -3.33 -6.14
C MET A 26 8.01 -3.95 -5.71
N SER A 27 7.98 -5.23 -5.35
CA SER A 27 9.15 -6.02 -4.95
C SER A 27 9.06 -7.44 -5.50
N GLU A 28 10.13 -8.23 -5.38
CA GLU A 28 10.19 -9.60 -5.91
C GLU A 28 9.12 -10.54 -5.33
N GLN A 29 8.67 -10.31 -4.09
CA GLN A 29 7.76 -11.21 -3.36
C GLN A 29 6.36 -10.61 -3.14
N GLY A 30 6.08 -9.43 -3.69
CA GLY A 30 4.84 -8.69 -3.46
C GLY A 30 5.06 -7.19 -3.47
N CYS A 31 4.50 -6.48 -2.50
CA CYS A 31 4.62 -5.02 -2.39
C CYS A 31 5.23 -4.63 -1.05
N LYS A 32 6.26 -3.79 -1.05
CA LYS A 32 6.70 -3.06 0.14
C LYS A 32 5.74 -1.92 0.44
N LEU A 33 5.49 -1.66 1.72
CA LEU A 33 4.59 -0.61 2.21
C LEU A 33 5.44 0.54 2.74
N LEU A 34 5.74 1.51 1.89
CA LEU A 34 6.55 2.66 2.23
C LEU A 34 5.72 3.69 2.97
N THR A 35 6.17 4.14 4.14
CA THR A 35 5.60 5.28 4.88
C THR A 35 6.27 6.60 4.49
N ALA A 36 5.62 7.74 4.77
CA ALA A 36 6.20 9.06 4.54
C ALA A 36 7.56 9.22 5.26
N GLN A 37 7.63 8.76 6.51
CA GLN A 37 8.85 8.83 7.31
C GLN A 37 10.00 8.01 6.70
N GLU A 38 9.71 6.80 6.22
CA GLU A 38 10.73 5.97 5.57
C GLU A 38 11.21 6.60 4.26
N PHE A 39 10.29 7.20 3.49
CA PHE A 39 10.63 7.93 2.26
C PHE A 39 11.54 9.14 2.55
N GLU A 40 11.16 9.99 3.51
CA GLU A 40 11.93 11.18 3.92
C GLU A 40 13.33 10.82 4.43
N GLN A 41 13.46 9.66 5.08
CA GLN A 41 14.73 9.18 5.63
C GLN A 41 15.55 8.34 4.65
N GLY A 42 15.03 8.05 3.44
CA GLY A 42 15.67 7.15 2.48
C GLY A 42 15.88 5.73 3.04
N LYS A 43 14.97 5.27 3.91
CA LYS A 43 15.05 3.96 4.56
C LYS A 43 14.24 2.92 3.80
N GLU A 44 14.70 1.68 3.92
CA GLU A 44 13.94 0.53 3.44
C GLU A 44 12.62 0.39 4.21
N PRO A 45 11.49 0.16 3.51
CA PRO A 45 10.20 -0.13 4.14
C PRO A 45 10.28 -1.30 5.10
N ALA A 46 9.82 -1.11 6.33
CA ALA A 46 9.76 -2.19 7.32
C ALA A 46 8.67 -3.21 7.02
N PHE A 47 7.59 -2.77 6.36
CA PHE A 47 6.43 -3.61 6.07
C PHE A 47 6.38 -4.05 4.61
N GLU A 48 5.87 -5.26 4.40
CA GLU A 48 5.59 -5.82 3.08
C GLU A 48 4.26 -6.57 3.09
N LEU A 49 3.56 -6.52 1.97
CA LEU A 49 2.37 -7.30 1.70
C LEU A 49 2.74 -8.37 0.67
N ARG A 50 2.59 -9.63 1.08
CA ARG A 50 2.78 -10.78 0.22
C ARG A 50 1.42 -11.36 -0.15
N SER A 51 1.15 -11.47 -1.45
CA SER A 51 -0.10 -12.02 -1.97
C SER A 51 -0.38 -13.39 -1.36
N ARG A 52 -1.60 -13.58 -0.84
CA ARG A 52 -2.09 -14.82 -0.18
C ARG A 52 -1.43 -15.18 1.15
N GLN A 53 -0.35 -14.49 1.56
CA GLN A 53 0.33 -14.76 2.84
C GLN A 53 0.02 -13.70 3.91
N GLY A 54 -0.23 -12.45 3.51
CA GLY A 54 -0.60 -11.37 4.42
C GLY A 54 0.49 -10.30 4.57
N VAL A 55 0.46 -9.57 5.68
CA VAL A 55 1.38 -8.47 5.99
C VAL A 55 2.55 -9.00 6.83
N PHE A 56 3.76 -8.62 6.46
CA PHE A 56 4.98 -8.94 7.19
C PHE A 56 5.66 -7.66 7.64
N CYS A 57 6.33 -7.71 8.78
CA CYS A 57 7.21 -6.67 9.28
C CYS A 57 8.61 -7.28 9.40
N GLN A 58 9.58 -6.78 8.64
CA GLN A 58 10.96 -7.27 8.62
C GLN A 58 11.05 -8.80 8.42
N GLY A 59 10.21 -9.34 7.53
CA GLY A 59 10.16 -10.78 7.23
C GLY A 59 9.37 -11.64 8.21
N VAL A 60 8.77 -11.06 9.26
CA VAL A 60 7.90 -11.78 10.22
C VAL A 60 6.44 -11.52 9.90
N LEU A 61 5.63 -12.56 9.75
CA LEU A 61 4.19 -12.45 9.52
C LEU A 61 3.52 -11.78 10.72
N VAL A 62 2.79 -10.69 10.49
CA VAL A 62 2.05 -9.95 11.52
C VAL A 62 0.54 -10.04 11.28
N VAL A 63 -0.21 -10.22 12.36
CA VAL A 63 -1.68 -10.31 12.34
C VAL A 63 -2.33 -9.00 12.78
N GLY A 64 -3.59 -8.81 12.38
CA GLY A 64 -4.36 -7.62 12.77
C GLY A 64 -3.99 -6.35 11.99
N TYR A 65 -3.21 -6.50 10.92
CA TYR A 65 -2.97 -5.48 9.92
C TYR A 65 -3.73 -5.80 8.64
N SER A 66 -4.35 -4.79 8.05
CA SER A 66 -4.98 -4.86 6.73
C SER A 66 -4.53 -3.68 5.88
N LEU A 67 -4.66 -3.84 4.57
CA LEU A 67 -4.42 -2.77 3.62
C LEU A 67 -5.75 -2.30 3.05
N GLU A 68 -6.07 -1.02 3.21
CA GLU A 68 -7.27 -0.39 2.66
C GLU A 68 -6.88 0.61 1.58
N PRO A 69 -7.47 0.59 0.38
CA PRO A 69 -7.19 1.63 -0.61
C PRO A 69 -7.64 3.00 -0.08
N MET A 70 -6.76 3.99 -0.20
CA MET A 70 -7.15 5.39 -0.06
C MET A 70 -7.93 5.69 -1.31
N GLY A 71 -9.27 5.62 -1.23
CA GLY A 71 -10.13 5.77 -2.39
C GLY A 71 -9.65 6.93 -3.28
N VAL A 72 -9.11 6.58 -4.44
CA VAL A 72 -9.06 7.54 -5.53
C VAL A 72 -10.52 7.77 -5.84
N VAL A 73 -10.99 9.01 -5.77
CA VAL A 73 -12.22 9.39 -6.48
C VAL A 73 -11.97 8.92 -7.90
N LYS A 74 -12.50 7.74 -8.26
CA LYS A 74 -12.56 7.30 -9.64
C LYS A 74 -13.22 8.46 -10.36
N ALA A 75 -12.54 9.01 -11.36
CA ALA A 75 -13.28 9.55 -12.47
C ALA A 75 -14.30 8.48 -12.86
N ASP A 76 -15.59 8.78 -12.65
CA ASP A 76 -16.66 8.47 -13.60
C ASP A 76 -16.04 8.41 -15.01
N GLU A 77 -16.13 7.37 -15.82
CA GLU A 77 -17.16 6.36 -16.01
C GLU A 77 -16.52 4.99 -16.32
N ALA A 78 -17.13 3.94 -15.81
CA ALA A 78 -17.19 2.67 -16.53
C ALA A 78 -18.60 2.11 -16.30
N VAL A 79 -19.60 2.76 -16.91
CA VAL A 79 -20.88 2.13 -17.17
C VAL A 79 -20.64 1.08 -18.25
N ALA A 80 -20.42 -0.16 -17.82
CA ALA A 80 -20.49 -1.31 -18.71
C ALA A 80 -20.98 -2.54 -17.94
N SER A 81 -22.30 -2.62 -17.77
CA SER A 81 -22.99 -3.90 -17.82
C SER A 81 -24.21 -3.76 -18.74
N THR A 82 -23.95 -3.87 -20.03
CA THR A 82 -24.83 -4.56 -20.97
C THR A 82 -24.97 -6.01 -20.51
N VAL A 83 -26.15 -6.43 -20.08
CA VAL A 83 -26.98 -7.61 -20.48
C VAL A 83 -28.29 -7.43 -19.67
N GLN A 84 -29.51 -7.47 -20.21
CA GLN A 84 -30.11 -8.28 -21.26
C GLN A 84 -31.42 -7.60 -21.73
#